data_AF-A0A7W1PLS1-F1
#
_entry.id   AF-A0A7W1PLS1-F1
#
_cell.length_a   1.000
_cell.length_b   1.000
_cell.length_c   1.000
_cell.angle_alpha   90.00
_cell.angle_beta   90.00
_cell.angle_gamma   90.00
#
_symmetry.space_group_name_H-M   'P 1'
#
loop_
_entity.id
_entity.type
_entity.pdbx_description
1 polymer ?
#
loop_
_entity_poly.entity_id
_entity_poly.type
_entity_poly.pdbx_seq_one_letter_code
_entity_poly.pdbx_strand_id
1 'polypeptide(L)'
;MADWTDREPDAELDLHGQTVIEAVANAERFIRAQKKARPGAVVRLVTGRGRGGGGAPIRTRVRTLLRGLRDQGAVVRDYRLEDSEGSFLVRLR
;
A
#
# COMPACT_ATOMS: atom_id res chain seq x y z
N MET A 1 -10.11 9.31 -18.61
CA MET A 1 -9.16 8.38 -17.99
C MET A 1 -9.82 7.96 -16.69
N ALA A 2 -10.31 6.72 -16.57
CA ALA A 2 -11.02 6.29 -15.36
C ALA A 2 -10.11 6.49 -14.14
N ASP A 3 -10.64 7.05 -13.06
CA ASP A 3 -9.87 7.19 -11.82
C ASP A 3 -9.51 5.78 -11.34
N TRP A 4 -8.22 5.52 -11.20
CA TRP A 4 -7.74 4.19 -10.84
C TRP A 4 -8.10 3.84 -9.40
N THR A 5 -8.53 4.83 -8.61
CA THR A 5 -8.98 4.66 -7.22
C THR A 5 -10.37 4.06 -7.11
N ASP A 6 -11.16 4.08 -8.19
CA ASP A 6 -12.51 3.47 -8.23
C ASP A 6 -12.47 2.01 -8.73
N ARG A 7 -11.28 1.51 -9.09
CA ARG A 7 -11.10 0.13 -9.57
C ARG A 7 -11.01 -0.84 -8.40
N GLU A 8 -11.58 -2.02 -8.60
CA GLU A 8 -11.31 -3.17 -7.72
C GLU A 8 -9.81 -3.52 -7.80
N PRO A 9 -9.11 -3.69 -6.66
CA PRO A 9 -7.70 -4.02 -6.67
C PRO A 9 -7.46 -5.41 -7.22
N ASP A 10 -6.43 -5.55 -8.05
CA ASP A 10 -5.99 -6.82 -8.64
C ASP A 10 -5.47 -7.81 -7.58
N ALA A 11 -4.97 -7.29 -6.45
CA ALA A 11 -4.51 -8.06 -5.31
C ALA A 11 -4.56 -7.23 -4.02
N GLU A 12 -4.70 -7.91 -2.88
CA GLU A 12 -4.73 -7.30 -1.56
C GLU A 12 -3.75 -8.02 -0.61
N LEU A 13 -3.12 -7.24 0.28
CA LEU A 13 -2.35 -7.77 1.40
C LEU A 13 -2.82 -7.15 2.71
N ASP A 14 -3.16 -8.01 3.66
CA ASP A 14 -3.47 -7.59 5.01
C ASP A 14 -2.21 -7.53 5.89
N LEU A 15 -1.94 -6.33 6.41
CA LEU A 15 -0.82 -6.02 7.28
C LEU A 15 -1.28 -5.81 8.73
N HIS A 16 -2.59 -5.83 9.00
CA HIS A 16 -3.08 -5.63 10.36
C HIS A 16 -2.53 -6.72 11.30
N GLY A 17 -2.32 -6.37 12.56
CA GLY A 17 -1.86 -7.32 13.58
C GLY A 17 -0.38 -7.74 13.47
N GLN A 18 0.31 -7.40 12.38
CA GLN A 18 1.76 -7.60 12.27
C GLN A 18 2.51 -6.57 13.12
N THR A 19 3.77 -6.86 13.45
CA THR A 19 4.65 -5.81 13.96
C THR A 19 4.94 -4.79 12.85
N VAL A 20 5.36 -3.59 13.24
CA VAL A 20 5.68 -2.51 12.28
C VAL A 20 6.77 -2.92 11.29
N ILE A 21 7.79 -3.65 11.76
CA ILE A 21 8.93 -4.08 10.94
C ILE A 21 8.46 -5.13 9.91
N GLU A 22 7.70 -6.13 10.36
CA GLU A 22 7.14 -7.16 9.48
C GLU A 22 6.22 -6.55 8.43
N ALA A 23 5.33 -5.63 8.83
CA ALA A 23 4.40 -4.99 7.93
C ALA A 23 5.11 -4.24 6.78
N VAL A 24 6.19 -3.51 7.10
CA VAL A 24 6.99 -2.80 6.09
C VAL A 24 7.70 -3.79 5.16
N ALA A 25 8.36 -4.80 5.71
CA ALA A 25 9.09 -5.79 4.91
C ALA A 25 8.14 -6.59 3.99
N ASN A 26 6.99 -7.00 4.50
CA ASN A 26 5.98 -7.73 3.75
C ASN A 26 5.32 -6.87 2.68
N ALA A 27 4.99 -5.61 3.00
CA ALA A 27 4.47 -4.65 2.02
C ALA A 27 5.45 -4.48 0.85
N GLU A 28 6.74 -4.25 1.12
CA GLU A 28 7.73 -4.09 0.06
C GLU A 28 7.84 -5.33 -0.82
N ARG A 29 7.96 -6.52 -0.21
CA ARG A 29 8.03 -7.79 -0.94
C ARG A 29 6.81 -8.01 -1.83
N PHE A 30 5.62 -7.75 -1.29
CA PHE A 30 4.37 -7.87 -2.02
C PHE A 30 4.29 -6.93 -3.22
N ILE A 31 4.55 -5.62 -3.02
CA ILE A 31 4.52 -4.64 -4.11
C ILE A 31 5.49 -5.05 -5.24
N ARG A 32 6.72 -5.46 -4.89
CA ARG A 32 7.71 -5.90 -5.89
C ARG A 32 7.29 -7.16 -6.63
N ALA A 33 6.71 -8.13 -5.91
CA ALA A 33 6.18 -9.36 -6.52
C ALA A 33 5.01 -9.06 -7.47
N GLN A 34 4.05 -8.24 -7.04
CA GLN A 34 2.90 -7.85 -7.86
C GLN A 34 3.33 -7.05 -9.09
N LYS A 35 4.29 -6.13 -8.96
CA LYS A 35 4.82 -5.38 -10.11
C LYS A 35 5.47 -6.29 -11.14
N LYS A 36 6.16 -7.35 -10.69
CA LYS A 36 6.77 -8.35 -11.58
C LYS A 36 5.70 -9.19 -12.28
N ALA A 37 4.66 -9.61 -11.56
CA ALA A 37 3.61 -10.47 -12.11
C ALA A 37 2.60 -9.72 -12.98
N ARG A 38 2.30 -8.46 -12.65
CA ARG A 38 1.21 -7.64 -13.20
C ARG A 38 1.62 -6.16 -13.30
N PRO A 39 2.45 -5.78 -14.30
CA PRO A 39 2.82 -4.38 -14.51
C PRO A 39 1.58 -3.49 -14.67
N GLY A 40 1.59 -2.30 -14.06
CA GLY A 40 0.47 -1.35 -14.13
C GLY A 40 -0.79 -1.69 -13.30
N ALA A 41 -0.78 -2.80 -12.54
CA ALA A 41 -1.89 -3.20 -11.67
C ALA A 41 -2.15 -2.19 -10.52
N VAL A 42 -3.34 -2.25 -9.95
CA VAL A 42 -3.71 -1.57 -8.71
C VAL A 42 -3.81 -2.60 -7.60
N VAL A 43 -3.11 -2.40 -6.49
CA VAL A 43 -3.13 -3.32 -5.35
C VAL A 43 -3.53 -2.60 -4.07
N ARG A 44 -4.10 -3.33 -3.11
CA ARG A 44 -4.48 -2.80 -1.80
C ARG A 44 -3.56 -3.30 -0.69
N LEU A 45 -3.17 -2.40 0.22
CA LEU A 45 -2.48 -2.72 1.46
C LEU A 45 -3.38 -2.34 2.64
N VAL A 46 -3.86 -3.32 3.41
CA VAL A 46 -4.69 -3.07 4.59
C VAL A 46 -3.80 -2.88 5.81
N THR A 47 -3.75 -1.66 6.33
CA THR A 47 -2.90 -1.28 7.49
C THR A 47 -3.68 -1.23 8.80
N GLY A 48 -5.01 -1.38 8.74
CA GLY A 48 -5.92 -1.16 9.84
C GLY A 48 -6.15 0.31 10.15
N ARG A 49 -7.23 0.62 10.87
CA ARG A 49 -7.63 2.00 11.21
C ARG A 49 -6.85 2.61 12.38
N GLY A 50 -6.12 1.77 13.13
CA GLY A 50 -5.55 2.11 14.44
C GLY A 50 -6.63 2.09 15.54
N ARG A 51 -6.23 1.92 16.80
CA ARG A 51 -7.13 2.15 17.94
C ARG A 51 -7.34 3.67 18.07
N GLY A 52 -8.59 4.13 18.12
CA GLY A 52 -8.99 5.52 17.90
C GLY A 52 -8.07 6.57 18.54
N GLY A 53 -7.35 7.32 17.69
CA GLY A 53 -6.58 8.51 18.08
C GLY A 53 -5.06 8.34 18.23
N GLY A 54 -4.51 7.13 18.19
CA GLY A 54 -3.09 6.89 18.52
C GLY A 54 -2.21 6.40 17.37
N GLY A 55 -1.93 7.24 16.37
CA GLY A 55 -0.73 7.15 15.52
C GLY A 55 -0.57 6.02 14.48
N ALA A 56 -1.43 4.99 14.47
CA ALA A 56 -1.45 3.85 13.53
C ALA A 56 -0.06 3.55 12.92
N PRO A 57 0.87 2.96 13.69
CA PRO A 57 2.29 2.98 13.36
C PRO A 57 2.62 2.24 12.05
N ILE A 58 1.87 1.19 11.73
CA ILE A 58 1.96 0.48 10.44
C ILE A 58 1.63 1.43 9.29
N ARG A 59 0.47 2.11 9.35
CA ARG A 59 0.05 3.08 8.33
C ARG A 59 1.10 4.16 8.09
N THR A 60 1.66 4.72 9.14
CA THR A 60 2.70 5.77 9.05
C THR A 60 3.96 5.26 8.34
N ARG A 61 4.41 4.05 8.66
CA ARG A 61 5.62 3.46 8.07
C ARG A 61 5.39 2.98 6.64
N VAL A 62 4.24 2.36 6.35
CA VAL A 62 3.83 1.98 5.00
C VAL A 62 3.72 3.21 4.10
N ARG A 63 3.13 4.31 4.58
CA ARG A 63 3.11 5.58 3.83
C ARG A 63 4.51 6.09 3.48
N THR A 64 5.45 5.99 4.43
CA THR A 64 6.85 6.39 4.21
C THR A 64 7.53 5.50 3.17
N LEU A 65 7.29 4.18 3.23
CA LEU A 65 7.77 3.23 2.23
C LEU A 65 7.22 3.55 0.83
N LEU A 66 5.91 3.74 0.70
CA LEU A 66 5.25 4.03 -0.58
C LEU A 66 5.77 5.32 -1.21
N ARG A 67 5.97 6.37 -0.41
CA ARG A 67 6.62 7.61 -0.86
C ARG A 67 8.00 7.32 -1.45
N GLY A 68 8.85 6.60 -0.70
CA GLY A 68 10.19 6.25 -1.17
C GLY A 68 10.18 5.43 -2.48
N LEU A 69 9.30 4.44 -2.59
CA LEU A 69 9.17 3.61 -3.80
C LEU A 69 8.65 4.40 -5.01
N ARG A 70 7.76 5.37 -4.78
CA ARG A 70 7.26 6.27 -5.82
C ARG A 70 8.36 7.21 -6.30
N ASP A 71 9.10 7.81 -5.37
CA ASP A 71 10.17 8.76 -5.66
C ASP A 71 11.34 8.07 -6.40
N GLN A 72 11.61 6.78 -6.12
CA GLN A 72 12.52 5.95 -6.90
C GLN A 72 12.04 5.67 -8.34
N GLY A 73 10.75 5.76 -8.62
CA GLY A 73 10.16 5.66 -9.96
C GLY A 73 10.15 4.26 -10.61
N ALA A 74 10.64 3.22 -9.92
CA ALA A 74 10.81 1.89 -10.51
C ALA A 74 9.63 0.92 -10.30
N VAL A 75 8.86 1.08 -9.22
CA VAL A 75 7.86 0.09 -8.78
C VAL A 75 6.48 0.70 -8.56
N VAL A 76 6.40 1.81 -7.82
CA VAL A 76 5.14 2.50 -7.54
C VAL A 76 5.00 3.69 -8.48
N ARG A 77 3.85 3.78 -9.14
CA ARG A 77 3.46 4.94 -9.96
C ARG A 77 2.80 5.99 -9.09
N ASP A 78 1.84 5.59 -8.27
CA ASP A 78 1.15 6.46 -7.32
C ASP A 78 0.48 5.66 -6.20
N TYR A 79 0.01 6.34 -5.14
CA TYR A 79 -0.74 5.69 -4.05
C TYR A 79 -1.72 6.67 -3.37
N ARG A 80 -2.82 6.14 -2.83
CA ARG A 80 -3.86 6.90 -2.12
C ARG A 80 -4.29 6.17 -0.86
N LEU A 81 -4.49 6.91 0.24
CA LEU A 81 -5.17 6.40 1.44
C LEU A 81 -6.67 6.39 1.16
N GLU A 82 -7.33 5.25 1.35
CA GLU A 82 -8.78 5.14 1.20
C GLU A 82 -9.51 5.87 2.33
N ASP A 83 -10.74 6.33 2.08
CA ASP A 83 -11.52 7.17 3.00
C ASP A 83 -11.82 6.50 4.35
N SER A 84 -11.79 5.17 4.40
CA SER A 84 -11.91 4.39 5.63
C SER A 84 -10.67 4.50 6.53
N GLU A 85 -9.59 5.13 6.04
CA GLU A 85 -8.25 5.25 6.62
C GLU A 85 -7.59 3.91 7.02
N GLY A 86 -8.17 2.79 6.59
CA GLY A 86 -7.73 1.44 6.92
C GLY A 86 -6.70 0.88 5.93
N SER A 87 -6.60 1.46 4.74
CA SER A 87 -5.88 0.85 3.63
C SER A 87 -5.36 1.87 2.62
N PHE A 88 -4.33 1.46 1.88
CA PHE A 88 -3.80 2.19 0.74
C PHE A 88 -4.13 1.45 -0.55
N LEU A 89 -4.60 2.18 -1.55
CA LEU A 89 -4.54 1.75 -2.94
C LEU A 89 -3.19 2.20 -3.52
N VAL A 90 -2.54 1.29 -4.25
CA VAL A 90 -1.21 1.51 -4.82
C VAL A 90 -1.26 1.15 -6.30
N ARG A 91 -0.97 2.13 -7.16
CA ARG A 91 -0.83 1.92 -8.59
C ARG A 91 0.61 1.56 -8.91
N LEU A 92 0.82 0.41 -9.51
CA LEU A 92 2.13 -0.05 -9.92
C LEU A 92 2.56 0.59 -11.26
N ARG A 93 3.88 0.60 -11.50
CA ARG A 93 4.48 1.01 -12.78
C ARG A 93 4.28 -0.07 -13.84
#